data_AF-A0A960Z4P7-F1
#
_entry.id   AF-A0A960Z4P7-F1
#
_cell.length_a   1.000
_cell.length_b   1.000
_cell.length_c   1.000
_cell.angle_alpha   90.00
_cell.angle_beta   90.00
_cell.angle_gamma   90.00
#
_symmetry.space_group_name_H-M   'P 1'
#
loop_
_entity.id
_entity.type
_entity.pdbx_description
1 polymer ?
#
loop_
_entity_poly.entity_id
_entity_poly.type
_entity_poly.pdbx_seq_one_letter_code
_entity_poly.pdbx_strand_id
1 'polypeptide(L)'
;MRLSTPAIVAILLSCCMAAPSQAAQAIKRDAALPDYAREYIAGNFFNGTDPSDPAIADAVEILSIPPGMEADIRSLDWEAGQLDRFATPKLYLLVDCPDGSIHALMFRDGRKRNDRTLDDSRARVLRRLYSAELWQLEADDALLWTNEDYDLDAEAIWQSVLAENADNPWDDETLARAYDNYSAETSATDELAQALSALMAKEYSHESARAAIWLISRMDAMSFRRENGTDSIPDLQAVNARVFYENVYYAVKARAEFPWAADVSESDFLQQVLSPRGSGEPLQRWRRHFYMAMLPELVGLGAEDSAQAISVARNAYADYYQYEGDTTWEDFGMLTSLAVHEGRCEDCSNVENAFLRALGVPGCQAYTPWWGHQDGNHAWTWIRGLGEPPGDGRNGVKVYVKTWDGNEDVTAEYTPVTEIMVPDRSSGEVALMVWNSDDWRRLCTANAADGAAVFSDVGCRLNQALCFRQEGTADMVCDLRSDGSYRWLNLSPGADDPAAGFTVNYDKTTPVGEMSPDEDYELLYYSEEGWMAAPAERLSTGGFTFIGNADRLYRITGPGIANRPFTVELDDSGEVLTLKR
;
A
#
# COMPACT_ATOMS: atom_id res chain seq x y z
N MET A 1 2.81 -22.88 -34.89
CA MET A 1 3.53 -21.98 -35.81
C MET A 1 3.77 -20.70 -35.02
N ARG A 2 4.98 -20.47 -34.48
CA ARG A 2 5.25 -19.31 -33.61
C ARG A 2 5.23 -18.05 -34.48
N LEU A 3 4.18 -17.23 -34.36
CA LEU A 3 4.18 -15.88 -34.92
C LEU A 3 5.19 -15.06 -34.13
N SER A 4 5.97 -14.24 -34.82
CA SER A 4 6.93 -13.35 -34.17
C SER A 4 6.20 -12.23 -33.42
N THR A 5 6.77 -11.77 -32.30
CA THR A 5 6.27 -10.67 -31.45
C THR A 5 5.74 -9.44 -32.21
N PRO A 6 6.34 -8.99 -33.34
CA PRO A 6 5.81 -7.87 -34.12
C PRO A 6 4.47 -8.16 -34.80
N ALA A 7 4.17 -9.42 -35.13
CA ALA A 7 2.92 -9.81 -35.80
C ALA A 7 1.74 -9.86 -34.83
N ILE A 8 1.97 -10.15 -33.55
CA ILE A 8 0.94 -10.14 -32.49
C ILE A 8 0.55 -8.68 -32.18
N VAL A 9 1.53 -7.79 -32.06
CA VAL A 9 1.31 -6.34 -31.88
C VAL A 9 0.56 -5.73 -33.07
N ALA A 10 0.87 -6.15 -34.30
CA ALA A 10 0.17 -5.68 -35.51
C ALA A 10 -1.30 -6.15 -35.63
N ILE A 11 -1.65 -7.32 -35.06
CA ILE A 11 -3.04 -7.81 -35.01
C ILE A 11 -3.81 -7.09 -33.90
N LEU A 12 -3.20 -6.85 -32.74
CA LEU A 12 -3.77 -6.03 -31.66
C LEU A 12 -4.00 -4.58 -32.10
N LEU A 13 -3.12 -4.03 -32.94
CA LEU A 13 -3.31 -2.75 -33.61
C LEU A 13 -4.61 -2.70 -34.44
N SER A 14 -5.06 -3.80 -35.06
CA SER A 14 -6.33 -3.80 -35.80
C SER A 14 -7.57 -3.77 -34.90
N CYS A 15 -7.46 -4.22 -33.65
CA CYS A 15 -8.55 -4.21 -32.67
C CYS A 15 -8.55 -2.92 -31.83
N CYS A 16 -7.38 -2.34 -31.56
CA CYS A 16 -7.24 -1.09 -30.80
C CYS A 16 -7.20 0.17 -31.68
N MET A 17 -6.96 0.06 -32.99
CA MET A 17 -7.05 1.17 -33.97
C MET A 17 -8.41 1.21 -34.67
N ALA A 18 -9.51 1.02 -33.93
CA ALA A 18 -10.59 1.94 -34.18
C ALA A 18 -9.99 3.33 -33.92
N ALA A 19 -9.62 4.04 -35.00
CA ALA A 19 -9.31 5.46 -34.94
C ALA A 19 -10.33 6.08 -33.98
N PRO A 20 -9.96 6.96 -33.04
CA PRO A 20 -10.94 7.59 -32.18
C PRO A 20 -11.99 8.13 -33.14
N SER A 21 -13.17 7.50 -33.14
CA SER A 21 -14.28 8.09 -33.83
C SER A 21 -14.37 9.49 -33.22
N GLN A 22 -14.79 10.48 -33.99
CA GLN A 22 -15.03 11.84 -33.50
C GLN A 22 -16.10 11.92 -32.38
N ALA A 23 -16.33 10.84 -31.65
CA ALA A 23 -17.30 10.64 -30.59
C ALA A 23 -16.65 10.01 -29.33
N ALA A 24 -15.43 10.39 -28.96
CA ALA A 24 -15.12 10.56 -27.54
C ALA A 24 -15.77 11.88 -27.07
N GLN A 25 -17.10 11.96 -27.18
CA GLN A 25 -17.83 13.03 -26.53
C GLN A 25 -17.90 12.65 -25.06
N ALA A 26 -17.01 13.26 -24.27
CA ALA A 26 -17.22 13.39 -22.84
C ALA A 26 -18.71 13.69 -22.62
N ILE A 27 -19.36 12.89 -21.78
CA ILE A 27 -20.71 13.18 -21.35
C ILE A 27 -20.60 14.52 -20.61
N LYS A 28 -20.91 15.64 -21.30
CA LYS A 28 -21.21 16.92 -20.66
C LYS A 28 -22.41 16.65 -19.77
N ARG A 29 -22.20 16.17 -18.55
CA ARG A 29 -23.24 16.25 -17.52
C ARG A 29 -23.52 17.74 -17.35
N ASP A 30 -24.78 18.13 -17.49
CA ASP A 30 -25.37 19.47 -17.40
C ASP A 30 -25.12 20.21 -16.06
N ALA A 31 -24.11 19.83 -15.28
CA ALA A 31 -23.71 20.56 -14.09
C ALA A 31 -22.91 21.80 -14.52
N ALA A 32 -23.50 22.99 -14.36
CA ALA A 32 -22.77 24.23 -14.50
C ALA A 32 -21.50 24.19 -13.62
N LEU A 33 -20.33 24.42 -14.23
CA LEU A 33 -19.06 24.50 -13.52
C LEU A 33 -19.21 25.49 -12.33
N PRO A 34 -18.93 25.08 -11.08
CA PRO A 34 -19.13 25.92 -9.91
C PRO A 34 -18.29 27.21 -9.94
N ASP A 35 -18.80 28.28 -9.32
CA ASP A 35 -18.14 29.60 -9.32
C ASP A 35 -16.70 29.54 -8.80
N TYR A 36 -16.45 28.80 -7.72
CA TYR A 36 -15.10 28.64 -7.16
C TYR A 36 -14.10 28.05 -8.17
N ALA A 37 -14.55 27.14 -9.04
CA ALA A 37 -13.71 26.51 -10.04
C ALA A 37 -13.47 27.46 -11.22
N ARG A 38 -14.53 28.17 -11.64
CA ARG A 38 -14.44 29.23 -12.67
C ARG A 38 -13.48 30.33 -12.27
N GLU A 39 -13.59 30.84 -11.04
CA GLU A 39 -12.71 31.87 -10.49
C GLU A 39 -11.25 31.41 -10.47
N TYR A 40 -11.00 30.17 -10.02
CA TYR A 40 -9.65 29.61 -10.02
C TYR A 40 -9.09 29.49 -11.45
N ILE A 41 -9.85 28.91 -12.38
CA ILE A 41 -9.40 28.71 -13.76
C ILE A 41 -9.17 30.07 -14.46
N ALA A 42 -10.09 31.01 -14.31
CA ALA A 42 -9.97 32.36 -14.86
C ALA A 42 -8.72 33.07 -14.37
N GLY A 43 -8.51 33.07 -13.04
CA GLY A 43 -7.42 33.80 -12.40
C GLY A 43 -6.03 33.21 -12.64
N ASN A 44 -5.93 31.91 -12.96
CA ASN A 44 -4.64 31.24 -13.13
C ASN A 44 -4.29 30.95 -14.60
N PHE A 45 -5.28 30.65 -15.44
CA PHE A 45 -5.04 30.16 -16.81
C PHE A 45 -5.61 31.07 -17.90
N PHE A 46 -6.65 31.86 -17.60
CA PHE A 46 -7.33 32.74 -18.55
C PHE A 46 -7.21 34.22 -18.14
N ASN A 47 -5.99 34.66 -17.84
CA ASN A 47 -5.69 36.01 -17.32
C ASN A 47 -6.49 37.14 -18.01
N GLY A 48 -7.27 37.88 -17.22
CA GLY A 48 -8.09 39.00 -17.71
C GLY A 48 -9.45 38.61 -18.32
N THR A 49 -9.79 37.32 -18.31
CA THR A 49 -11.10 36.80 -18.71
C THR A 49 -12.04 36.80 -17.50
N ASP A 50 -13.30 37.19 -17.70
CA ASP A 50 -14.32 37.12 -16.66
C ASP A 50 -14.64 35.64 -16.34
N PRO A 51 -14.78 35.22 -15.07
CA PRO A 51 -15.11 33.83 -14.72
C PRO A 51 -16.40 33.29 -15.34
N SER A 52 -17.32 34.16 -15.73
CA SER A 52 -18.57 33.80 -16.42
C SER A 52 -18.42 33.60 -17.94
N ASP A 53 -17.24 33.89 -18.51
CA ASP A 53 -17.00 33.75 -19.95
C ASP A 53 -17.18 32.29 -20.40
N PRO A 54 -17.96 32.03 -21.47
CA PRO A 54 -18.15 30.69 -22.02
C PRO A 54 -16.85 29.97 -22.40
N ALA A 55 -15.80 30.71 -22.76
CA ALA A 55 -14.50 30.13 -23.14
C ALA A 55 -13.88 29.28 -22.02
N ILE A 56 -14.13 29.63 -20.74
CA ILE A 56 -13.66 28.84 -19.60
C ILE A 56 -14.41 27.50 -19.53
N ALA A 57 -15.73 27.51 -19.73
CA ALA A 57 -16.51 26.28 -19.67
C ALA A 57 -16.23 25.37 -20.88
N ASP A 58 -15.94 25.95 -22.04
CA ASP A 58 -15.58 25.20 -23.25
C ASP A 58 -14.19 24.56 -23.18
N ALA A 59 -13.30 25.09 -22.34
CA ALA A 59 -11.96 24.56 -22.08
C ALA A 59 -11.92 23.46 -21.00
N VAL A 60 -13.06 23.15 -20.37
CA VAL A 60 -13.12 22.24 -19.22
C VAL A 60 -13.82 20.93 -19.58
N GLU A 61 -13.17 19.83 -19.27
CA GLU A 61 -13.73 18.48 -19.30
C GLU A 61 -13.89 17.96 -17.86
N ILE A 62 -15.10 17.56 -17.48
CA ILE A 62 -15.37 16.98 -16.15
C ILE A 62 -15.17 15.47 -16.23
N LEU A 63 -14.22 14.94 -15.47
CA LEU A 63 -13.98 13.51 -15.33
C LEU A 63 -15.00 12.93 -14.33
N SER A 64 -16.10 12.40 -14.87
CA SER A 64 -17.16 11.75 -14.08
C SER A 64 -16.92 10.25 -13.96
N ILE A 65 -17.24 9.67 -12.81
CA ILE A 65 -17.21 8.22 -12.60
C ILE A 65 -18.04 7.52 -13.69
N PRO A 66 -17.45 6.59 -14.47
CA PRO A 66 -18.19 5.85 -15.48
C PRO A 66 -19.30 4.99 -14.86
N PRO A 67 -20.49 4.85 -15.48
CA PRO A 67 -21.57 4.03 -14.92
C PRO A 67 -21.18 2.58 -14.65
N GLY A 68 -20.31 2.00 -15.48
CA GLY A 68 -19.78 0.65 -15.26
C GLY A 68 -18.88 0.56 -14.01
N MET A 69 -18.06 1.58 -13.77
CA MET A 69 -17.23 1.70 -12.56
C MET A 69 -18.09 1.82 -11.32
N GLU A 70 -19.09 2.71 -11.36
CA GLU A 70 -20.01 2.91 -10.25
C GLU A 70 -20.80 1.62 -9.94
N ALA A 71 -21.26 0.88 -10.97
CA ALA A 71 -21.94 -0.39 -10.77
C ALA A 71 -21.05 -1.46 -10.12
N ASP A 72 -19.78 -1.56 -10.53
CA ASP A 72 -18.82 -2.52 -9.96
C ASP A 72 -18.51 -2.18 -8.49
N ILE A 73 -18.22 -0.91 -8.19
CA ILE A 73 -18.02 -0.41 -6.81
C ILE A 73 -19.24 -0.72 -5.95
N ARG A 74 -20.44 -0.40 -6.45
CA ARG A 74 -21.69 -0.58 -5.70
C ARG A 74 -22.15 -2.03 -5.57
N SER A 75 -21.51 -2.98 -6.26
CA SER A 75 -21.77 -4.42 -6.07
C SER A 75 -21.28 -4.95 -4.72
N LEU A 76 -20.40 -4.19 -4.06
CA LEU A 76 -19.88 -4.49 -2.73
C LEU A 76 -20.43 -3.45 -1.74
N ASP A 77 -21.28 -3.87 -0.79
CA ASP A 77 -22.00 -2.95 0.11
C ASP A 77 -21.08 -1.97 0.86
N TRP A 78 -19.92 -2.43 1.32
CA TRP A 78 -18.99 -1.53 2.00
C TRP A 78 -18.35 -0.52 1.05
N GLU A 79 -17.99 -0.94 -0.17
CA GLU A 79 -17.42 -0.03 -1.17
C GLU A 79 -18.46 1.00 -1.61
N ALA A 80 -19.73 0.61 -1.74
CA ALA A 80 -20.84 1.53 -1.93
C ALA A 80 -20.90 2.57 -0.79
N GLY A 81 -20.76 2.13 0.47
CA GLY A 81 -20.71 2.99 1.64
C GLY A 81 -19.50 3.94 1.64
N GLN A 82 -18.32 3.49 1.21
CA GLN A 82 -17.14 4.36 1.07
C GLN A 82 -17.34 5.36 -0.05
N LEU A 83 -17.87 4.94 -1.19
CA LEU A 83 -18.21 5.82 -2.30
C LEU A 83 -19.16 6.91 -1.81
N ASP A 84 -20.24 6.58 -1.09
CA ASP A 84 -21.19 7.56 -0.59
C ASP A 84 -20.59 8.48 0.50
N ARG A 85 -19.75 7.94 1.40
CA ARG A 85 -19.06 8.70 2.46
C ARG A 85 -18.06 9.70 1.88
N PHE A 86 -17.29 9.28 0.88
CA PHE A 86 -16.24 10.08 0.27
C PHE A 86 -16.66 10.77 -1.03
N ALA A 87 -17.92 10.61 -1.45
CA ALA A 87 -18.60 11.40 -2.48
C ALA A 87 -19.05 12.79 -1.97
N THR A 88 -18.29 13.36 -1.02
CA THR A 88 -18.30 14.83 -0.81
C THR A 88 -18.20 15.53 -2.18
N PRO A 89 -18.74 16.75 -2.36
CA PRO A 89 -18.75 17.43 -3.66
C PRO A 89 -17.31 17.63 -4.14
N LYS A 90 -16.85 16.64 -4.91
CA LYS A 90 -15.56 16.51 -5.52
C LYS A 90 -15.73 16.79 -7.00
N LEU A 91 -14.81 17.56 -7.53
CA LEU A 91 -14.83 17.96 -8.92
C LEU A 91 -13.46 17.71 -9.51
N TYR A 92 -13.42 16.85 -10.52
CA TYR A 92 -12.21 16.48 -11.23
C TYR A 92 -12.30 16.98 -12.66
N LEU A 93 -11.33 17.79 -13.04
CA LEU A 93 -11.34 18.52 -14.29
C LEU A 93 -10.06 18.27 -15.05
N LEU A 94 -10.18 18.15 -16.38
CA LEU A 94 -9.10 18.50 -17.30
C LEU A 94 -9.40 19.90 -17.85
N VAL A 95 -8.38 20.74 -17.91
CA VAL A 95 -8.48 22.11 -18.41
C VAL A 95 -7.46 22.29 -19.54
N ASP A 96 -7.95 22.56 -20.74
CA ASP A 96 -7.12 22.91 -21.89
C ASP A 96 -6.88 24.43 -21.90
N CYS A 97 -5.68 24.87 -21.52
CA CYS A 97 -5.36 26.28 -21.31
C CYS A 97 -5.01 27.01 -22.64
N PRO A 98 -5.18 28.34 -22.73
CA PRO A 98 -4.87 29.11 -23.93
C PRO A 98 -3.39 29.09 -24.34
N ASP A 99 -2.48 28.81 -23.41
CA ASP A 99 -1.05 28.67 -23.66
C ASP A 99 -0.66 27.28 -24.20
N GLY A 100 -1.63 26.38 -24.37
CA GLY A 100 -1.44 25.01 -24.85
C GLY A 100 -1.12 24.00 -23.76
N SER A 101 -1.06 24.41 -22.48
CA SER A 101 -0.92 23.46 -21.36
C SER A 101 -2.24 22.76 -21.04
N ILE A 102 -2.16 21.54 -20.51
CA ILE A 102 -3.32 20.79 -20.02
C ILE A 102 -3.15 20.61 -18.50
N HIS A 103 -4.19 20.89 -17.73
CA HIS A 103 -4.16 20.77 -16.27
C HIS A 103 -5.20 19.78 -15.75
N ALA A 104 -4.79 18.83 -14.92
CA ALA A 104 -5.68 18.04 -14.07
C ALA A 104 -5.90 18.75 -12.73
N LEU A 105 -7.15 19.12 -12.45
CA LEU A 105 -7.54 19.81 -11.23
C LEU A 105 -8.47 18.93 -10.38
N MET A 106 -8.30 19.00 -9.07
CA MET A 106 -9.23 18.43 -8.09
C MET A 106 -9.69 19.52 -7.14
N PHE A 107 -11.00 19.61 -6.94
CA PHE A 107 -11.61 20.38 -5.87
C PHE A 107 -12.34 19.45 -4.91
N ARG A 108 -12.29 19.78 -3.61
CA ARG A 108 -13.08 19.15 -2.54
C ARG A 108 -13.63 20.26 -1.66
N ASP A 109 -14.93 20.25 -1.41
CA ASP A 109 -15.63 21.26 -0.59
C ASP A 109 -15.34 22.70 -1.05
N GLY A 110 -15.31 22.91 -2.37
CA GLY A 110 -15.05 24.21 -2.99
C GLY A 110 -13.59 24.68 -2.94
N ARG A 111 -12.68 23.87 -2.38
CA ARG A 111 -11.24 24.20 -2.28
C ARG A 111 -10.43 23.34 -3.23
N LYS A 112 -9.48 23.96 -3.92
CA LYS A 112 -8.50 23.23 -4.74
C LYS A 112 -7.64 22.34 -3.86
N ARG A 113 -7.56 21.06 -4.22
CA ARG A 113 -6.67 20.08 -3.59
C ARG A 113 -5.48 19.78 -4.49
N ASN A 114 -5.72 19.55 -5.77
CA ASN A 114 -4.67 19.20 -6.73
C ASN A 114 -4.66 20.13 -7.94
N ASP A 115 -3.48 20.32 -8.53
CA ASP A 115 -3.26 21.01 -9.80
C ASP A 115 -1.99 20.45 -10.45
N ARG A 116 -2.15 19.66 -11.50
CA ARG A 116 -1.06 18.98 -12.21
C ARG A 116 -1.07 19.36 -13.68
N THR A 117 0.04 19.91 -14.15
CA THR A 117 0.28 20.05 -15.59
C THR A 117 0.56 18.69 -16.20
N LEU A 118 -0.17 18.37 -17.28
CA LEU A 118 -0.07 17.14 -18.04
C LEU A 118 0.54 17.40 -19.41
N ASP A 119 1.18 16.37 -19.95
CA ASP A 119 1.41 16.28 -21.40
C ASP A 119 0.23 15.54 -22.07
N ASP A 120 0.23 15.51 -23.41
CA ASP A 120 -0.84 14.89 -24.18
C ASP A 120 -1.01 13.39 -23.88
N SER A 121 0.08 12.68 -23.57
CA SER A 121 0.05 11.25 -23.26
C SER A 121 -0.70 11.01 -21.96
N ARG A 122 -0.33 11.76 -20.93
CA ARG A 122 -0.95 11.73 -19.61
C ARG A 122 -2.43 12.07 -19.66
N ALA A 123 -2.80 13.14 -20.39
CA ALA A 123 -4.19 13.52 -20.57
C ALA A 123 -5.01 12.43 -21.30
N ARG A 124 -4.44 11.75 -22.30
CA ARG A 124 -5.13 10.63 -22.99
C ARG A 124 -5.39 9.45 -22.07
N VAL A 125 -4.44 9.09 -21.19
CA VAL A 125 -4.62 7.98 -20.24
C VAL A 125 -5.77 8.29 -19.29
N LEU A 126 -5.83 9.50 -18.71
CA LEU A 126 -6.94 9.90 -17.84
C LEU A 126 -8.29 9.88 -18.56
N ARG A 127 -8.36 10.43 -19.78
CA ARG A 127 -9.60 10.39 -20.58
C ARG A 127 -10.08 8.96 -20.82
N ARG A 128 -9.18 8.01 -21.09
CA ARG A 128 -9.53 6.59 -21.26
C ARG A 128 -10.02 5.97 -19.95
N LEU A 129 -9.33 6.20 -18.84
CA LEU A 129 -9.73 5.67 -17.52
C LEU A 129 -11.17 6.07 -17.13
N TYR A 130 -11.58 7.28 -17.52
CA TYR A 130 -12.90 7.86 -17.24
C TYR A 130 -13.88 7.77 -18.41
N SER A 131 -13.55 7.00 -19.45
CA SER A 131 -14.44 6.82 -20.59
C SER A 131 -15.45 5.72 -20.32
N ALA A 132 -16.67 5.86 -20.86
CA ALA A 132 -17.69 4.83 -20.78
C ALA A 132 -17.31 3.60 -21.65
N GLU A 133 -16.56 3.83 -22.72
CA GLU A 133 -16.11 2.81 -23.68
C GLU A 133 -15.17 1.80 -23.04
N LEU A 134 -14.31 2.23 -22.11
CA LEU A 134 -13.38 1.33 -21.39
C LEU A 134 -14.13 0.22 -20.62
N TRP A 135 -15.39 0.49 -20.25
CA TRP A 135 -16.27 -0.42 -19.51
C TRP A 135 -17.12 -1.32 -20.40
N GLN A 136 -17.10 -1.10 -21.71
CA GLN A 136 -17.72 -1.99 -22.68
C GLN A 136 -16.80 -3.20 -22.94
N LEU A 137 -17.40 -4.38 -23.02
CA LEU A 137 -16.70 -5.59 -23.45
C LEU A 137 -16.68 -5.68 -24.97
N GLU A 138 -15.58 -6.21 -25.50
CA GLU A 138 -15.58 -6.71 -26.87
C GLU A 138 -16.57 -7.87 -27.00
N ALA A 139 -17.18 -8.03 -28.18
CA ALA A 139 -18.22 -9.03 -28.40
C ALA A 139 -17.75 -10.46 -28.05
N ASP A 140 -16.52 -10.82 -28.41
CA ASP A 140 -15.94 -12.14 -28.14
C ASP A 140 -15.67 -12.37 -26.64
N ASP A 141 -15.37 -11.32 -25.87
CA ASP A 141 -15.23 -11.42 -24.42
C ASP A 141 -16.60 -11.45 -23.75
N ALA A 142 -17.60 -10.74 -24.28
CA ALA A 142 -18.96 -10.80 -23.79
C ALA A 142 -19.55 -12.20 -23.88
N LEU A 143 -19.24 -12.96 -24.94
CA LEU A 143 -19.70 -14.34 -25.13
C LEU A 143 -19.23 -15.32 -24.05
N LEU A 144 -18.13 -15.02 -23.35
CA LEU A 144 -17.70 -15.83 -22.19
C LEU A 144 -18.69 -15.75 -21.02
N TRP A 145 -19.50 -14.68 -20.99
CA TRP A 145 -20.39 -14.33 -19.89
C TRP A 145 -21.88 -14.40 -20.27
N THR A 146 -22.23 -14.72 -21.52
CA THR A 146 -23.63 -14.74 -21.98
C THR A 146 -24.40 -16.02 -21.62
N ASN A 147 -23.74 -16.99 -20.98
CA ASN A 147 -24.31 -18.30 -20.69
C ASN A 147 -24.43 -18.50 -19.17
N GLU A 148 -25.48 -17.97 -18.57
CA GLU A 148 -25.75 -18.02 -17.12
C GLU A 148 -26.31 -19.38 -16.64
N ASP A 149 -26.59 -20.34 -17.55
CA ASP A 149 -27.37 -21.57 -17.28
C ASP A 149 -26.63 -22.90 -17.63
N TYR A 150 -25.29 -22.94 -17.66
CA TYR A 150 -24.60 -24.23 -17.81
C TYR A 150 -24.47 -24.94 -16.47
N ASP A 151 -24.94 -26.18 -16.42
CA ASP A 151 -24.50 -27.19 -15.46
C ASP A 151 -22.99 -27.40 -15.67
N LEU A 152 -22.17 -26.54 -15.06
CA LEU A 152 -20.73 -26.56 -15.18
C LEU A 152 -20.21 -27.79 -14.43
N ASP A 153 -19.58 -28.71 -15.16
CA ASP A 153 -18.84 -29.81 -14.54
C ASP A 153 -17.52 -29.26 -14.00
N ALA A 154 -17.58 -28.70 -12.79
CA ALA A 154 -16.47 -28.08 -12.08
C ALA A 154 -15.27 -29.04 -11.98
N GLU A 155 -15.52 -30.34 -11.74
CA GLU A 155 -14.48 -31.34 -11.68
C GLU A 155 -13.82 -31.55 -13.06
N ALA A 156 -14.60 -31.69 -14.13
CA ALA A 156 -14.03 -31.81 -15.47
C ALA A 156 -13.22 -30.58 -15.89
N ILE A 157 -13.66 -29.37 -15.50
CA ILE A 157 -12.92 -28.13 -15.73
C ILE A 157 -11.60 -28.14 -14.98
N TRP A 158 -11.60 -28.52 -13.69
CA TRP A 158 -10.38 -28.66 -12.91
C TRP A 158 -9.40 -29.65 -13.55
N GLN A 159 -9.88 -30.80 -14.01
CA GLN A 159 -9.06 -31.79 -14.72
C GLN A 159 -8.47 -31.22 -16.03
N SER A 160 -9.22 -30.39 -16.76
CA SER A 160 -8.71 -29.68 -17.94
C SER A 160 -7.58 -28.72 -17.58
N VAL A 161 -7.70 -28.00 -16.47
CA VAL A 161 -6.67 -27.07 -15.98
C VAL A 161 -5.40 -27.83 -15.59
N LEU A 162 -5.54 -28.97 -14.90
CA LEU A 162 -4.40 -29.84 -14.57
C LEU A 162 -3.73 -30.41 -15.83
N ALA A 163 -4.52 -30.84 -16.81
CA ALA A 163 -4.00 -31.35 -18.08
C ALA A 163 -3.22 -30.28 -18.85
N GLU A 164 -3.73 -29.06 -18.89
CA GLU A 164 -3.05 -27.92 -19.50
C GLU A 164 -1.73 -27.59 -18.77
N ASN A 165 -1.68 -27.79 -17.45
CA ASN A 165 -0.49 -27.58 -16.61
C ASN A 165 0.52 -28.75 -16.62
N ALA A 166 0.25 -29.85 -17.33
CA ALA A 166 0.99 -31.10 -17.14
C ALA A 166 2.49 -31.04 -17.52
N ASP A 167 2.87 -30.16 -18.44
CA ASP A 167 4.26 -30.03 -18.93
C ASP A 167 5.21 -29.38 -17.91
N ASN A 168 4.65 -28.61 -16.99
CA ASN A 168 5.37 -27.97 -15.89
C ASN A 168 4.39 -27.89 -14.73
N PRO A 169 4.22 -28.93 -13.90
CA PRO A 169 3.28 -28.90 -12.80
C PRO A 169 3.84 -28.12 -11.60
N TRP A 170 2.95 -27.67 -10.71
CA TRP A 170 3.35 -27.24 -9.38
C TRP A 170 3.70 -28.45 -8.50
N ASP A 171 4.34 -28.22 -7.35
CA ASP A 171 4.55 -29.28 -6.37
C ASP A 171 3.22 -29.84 -5.82
N ASP A 172 3.30 -31.06 -5.27
CA ASP A 172 2.12 -31.78 -4.77
C ASP A 172 1.38 -31.01 -3.67
N GLU A 173 2.09 -30.22 -2.85
CA GLU A 173 1.51 -29.43 -1.77
C GLU A 173 0.66 -28.28 -2.33
N THR A 174 1.19 -27.54 -3.29
CA THR A 174 0.50 -26.45 -3.98
C THR A 174 -0.72 -26.98 -4.74
N LEU A 175 -0.58 -28.11 -5.45
CA LEU A 175 -1.70 -28.73 -6.17
C LEU A 175 -2.80 -29.21 -5.22
N ALA A 176 -2.44 -29.88 -4.13
CA ALA A 176 -3.41 -30.35 -3.13
C ALA A 176 -4.15 -29.18 -2.49
N ARG A 177 -3.41 -28.16 -2.02
CA ARG A 177 -4.01 -26.97 -1.41
C ARG A 177 -4.91 -26.21 -2.39
N ALA A 178 -4.52 -26.12 -3.67
CA ALA A 178 -5.36 -25.50 -4.69
C ALA A 178 -6.68 -26.26 -4.89
N TYR A 179 -6.64 -27.61 -4.94
CA TYR A 179 -7.85 -28.40 -5.09
C TYR A 179 -8.74 -28.36 -3.84
N ASP A 180 -8.15 -28.42 -2.65
CA ASP A 180 -8.88 -28.29 -1.39
C ASP A 180 -9.61 -26.94 -1.32
N ASN A 181 -8.92 -25.86 -1.71
CA ASN A 181 -9.51 -24.53 -1.81
C ASN A 181 -10.59 -24.45 -2.90
N TYR A 182 -10.37 -25.04 -4.07
CA TYR A 182 -11.33 -25.03 -5.18
C TYR A 182 -12.61 -25.79 -4.85
N SER A 183 -12.50 -26.95 -4.19
CA SER A 183 -13.60 -27.89 -3.95
C SER A 183 -14.26 -27.76 -2.57
N ALA A 184 -13.78 -26.86 -1.72
CA ALA A 184 -14.37 -26.64 -0.40
C ALA A 184 -15.82 -26.16 -0.48
N GLU A 185 -16.67 -26.64 0.45
CA GLU A 185 -18.09 -26.26 0.52
C GLU A 185 -18.31 -24.75 0.68
N THR A 186 -17.33 -24.04 1.25
CA THR A 186 -17.38 -22.58 1.44
C THR A 186 -16.92 -21.80 0.21
N SER A 187 -16.36 -22.45 -0.79
CA SER A 187 -15.82 -21.77 -1.96
C SER A 187 -16.90 -21.47 -2.98
N ALA A 188 -16.77 -20.32 -3.67
CA ALA A 188 -17.55 -19.98 -4.85
C ALA A 188 -17.09 -20.84 -6.05
N THR A 189 -17.28 -22.15 -5.94
CA THR A 189 -16.74 -23.16 -6.86
C THR A 189 -17.23 -22.94 -8.28
N ASP A 190 -18.51 -22.61 -8.46
CA ASP A 190 -19.10 -22.36 -9.79
C ASP A 190 -18.49 -21.11 -10.44
N GLU A 191 -18.23 -20.06 -9.65
CA GLU A 191 -17.58 -18.83 -10.11
C GLU A 191 -16.13 -19.11 -10.54
N LEU A 192 -15.39 -19.86 -9.72
CA LEU A 192 -14.02 -20.30 -10.07
C LEU A 192 -14.03 -21.21 -11.31
N ALA A 193 -14.97 -22.15 -11.41
CA ALA A 193 -15.11 -23.05 -12.55
C ALA A 193 -15.38 -22.27 -13.85
N GLN A 194 -16.30 -21.30 -13.80
CA GLN A 194 -16.59 -20.43 -14.95
C GLN A 194 -15.36 -19.63 -15.36
N ALA A 195 -14.64 -19.05 -14.39
CA ALA A 195 -13.40 -18.31 -14.67
C ALA A 195 -12.32 -19.19 -15.30
N LEU A 196 -12.09 -20.39 -14.75
CA LEU A 196 -11.13 -21.36 -15.27
C LEU A 196 -11.50 -21.78 -16.69
N SER A 197 -12.77 -22.09 -16.95
CA SER A 197 -13.25 -22.41 -18.30
C SER A 197 -12.99 -21.26 -19.27
N ALA A 198 -13.23 -20.01 -18.86
CA ALA A 198 -12.94 -18.83 -19.68
C ALA A 198 -11.44 -18.65 -19.95
N LEU A 199 -10.58 -18.90 -18.95
CA LEU A 199 -9.12 -18.87 -19.11
C LEU A 199 -8.65 -19.94 -20.11
N MET A 200 -9.20 -21.16 -20.06
CA MET A 200 -8.84 -22.24 -20.98
C MET A 200 -9.30 -21.99 -22.41
N ALA A 201 -10.31 -21.13 -22.61
CA ALA A 201 -10.80 -20.75 -23.93
C ALA A 201 -9.99 -19.61 -24.60
N LYS A 202 -9.00 -19.04 -23.91
CA LYS A 202 -8.24 -17.87 -24.38
C LYS A 202 -6.79 -18.21 -24.71
N GLU A 203 -6.11 -17.24 -25.34
CA GLU A 203 -4.66 -17.29 -25.53
C GLU A 203 -3.93 -17.38 -24.17
N TYR A 204 -2.73 -17.96 -24.17
CA TYR A 204 -1.92 -18.18 -22.97
C TYR A 204 -2.60 -19.11 -21.93
N SER A 205 -3.36 -20.12 -22.41
CA SER A 205 -4.06 -21.10 -21.58
C SER A 205 -3.13 -21.83 -20.61
N HIS A 206 -1.95 -22.25 -21.06
CA HIS A 206 -0.94 -22.90 -20.23
C HIS A 206 -0.46 -22.04 -19.06
N GLU A 207 -0.01 -20.82 -19.35
CA GLU A 207 0.44 -19.88 -18.31
C GLU A 207 -0.73 -19.45 -17.41
N SER A 208 -1.95 -19.35 -17.96
CA SER A 208 -3.17 -19.04 -17.20
C SER A 208 -3.55 -20.17 -16.24
N ALA A 209 -3.43 -21.44 -16.66
CA ALA A 209 -3.64 -22.59 -15.79
C ALA A 209 -2.66 -22.58 -14.61
N ARG A 210 -1.37 -22.36 -14.89
CA ARG A 210 -0.32 -22.22 -13.87
C ARG A 210 -0.63 -21.12 -12.86
N ALA A 211 -0.94 -19.93 -13.35
CA ALA A 211 -1.24 -18.77 -12.53
C ALA A 211 -2.52 -18.97 -11.70
N ALA A 212 -3.56 -19.58 -12.29
CA ALA A 212 -4.82 -19.84 -11.60
C ALA A 212 -4.65 -20.85 -10.46
N ILE A 213 -3.93 -21.96 -10.69
CA ILE A 213 -3.63 -22.95 -9.63
C ILE A 213 -2.88 -22.28 -8.47
N TRP A 214 -1.84 -21.50 -8.78
CA TRP A 214 -1.07 -20.78 -7.76
C TRP A 214 -1.94 -19.83 -6.94
N LEU A 215 -2.80 -19.06 -7.62
CA LEU A 215 -3.67 -18.10 -6.96
C LEU A 215 -4.68 -18.81 -6.06
N ILE A 216 -5.40 -19.81 -6.58
CA ILE A 216 -6.40 -20.58 -5.84
C ILE A 216 -5.78 -21.24 -4.61
N SER A 217 -4.55 -21.77 -4.71
CA SER A 217 -3.85 -22.40 -3.58
C SER A 217 -3.54 -21.46 -2.41
N ARG A 218 -3.75 -20.15 -2.55
CA ARG A 218 -3.41 -19.14 -1.52
C ARG A 218 -4.59 -18.26 -1.13
N MET A 219 -5.74 -18.43 -1.79
CA MET A 219 -6.94 -17.66 -1.51
C MET A 219 -7.54 -17.94 -0.11
N ASP A 220 -7.20 -19.06 0.53
CA ASP A 220 -7.55 -19.36 1.93
C ASP A 220 -6.82 -18.48 2.96
N ALA A 221 -5.62 -18.02 2.63
CA ALA A 221 -4.85 -17.09 3.45
C ALA A 221 -5.24 -15.62 3.21
N MET A 222 -6.00 -15.36 2.14
CA MET A 222 -6.47 -14.03 1.77
C MET A 222 -7.89 -13.75 2.24
N SER A 223 -8.09 -12.56 2.76
CA SER A 223 -9.42 -12.05 3.07
C SER A 223 -9.42 -10.54 3.02
N PHE A 224 -10.56 -9.98 2.63
CA PHE A 224 -10.84 -8.59 2.95
C PHE A 224 -11.13 -8.49 4.45
N ARG A 225 -10.12 -8.06 5.23
CA ARG A 225 -10.26 -7.93 6.68
C ARG A 225 -10.70 -6.53 7.06
N ARG A 226 -11.79 -6.48 7.82
CA ARG A 226 -12.21 -5.31 8.60
C ARG A 226 -11.51 -5.28 9.93
N GLU A 227 -11.21 -4.09 10.42
CA GLU A 227 -10.52 -3.89 11.69
C GLU A 227 -11.27 -4.55 12.86
N ASN A 228 -12.61 -4.44 12.88
CA ASN A 228 -13.45 -5.06 13.91
C ASN A 228 -13.85 -6.52 13.60
N GLY A 229 -13.35 -7.10 12.50
CA GLY A 229 -13.70 -8.43 12.01
C GLY A 229 -15.13 -8.61 11.50
N THR A 230 -16.01 -7.60 11.66
CA THR A 230 -17.40 -7.63 11.19
C THR A 230 -17.40 -7.46 9.68
N ASP A 231 -18.21 -8.24 8.94
CA ASP A 231 -18.29 -8.18 7.47
C ASP A 231 -16.95 -8.41 6.74
N SER A 232 -15.99 -9.06 7.40
CA SER A 232 -14.80 -9.59 6.71
C SER A 232 -15.21 -10.81 5.90
N ILE A 233 -14.88 -10.81 4.60
CA ILE A 233 -15.28 -11.89 3.69
C ILE A 233 -14.01 -12.58 3.17
N PRO A 234 -13.88 -13.91 3.34
CA PRO A 234 -12.81 -14.70 2.74
C PRO A 234 -12.84 -14.64 1.21
N ASP A 235 -11.67 -14.66 0.57
CA ASP A 235 -11.59 -14.51 -0.89
C ASP A 235 -12.23 -15.70 -1.61
N LEU A 236 -12.09 -16.91 -1.07
CA LEU A 236 -12.75 -18.10 -1.59
C LEU A 236 -14.28 -17.98 -1.62
N GLN A 237 -14.87 -17.16 -0.74
CA GLN A 237 -16.32 -16.90 -0.69
C GLN A 237 -16.72 -15.70 -1.56
N ALA A 238 -15.88 -14.65 -1.58
CA ALA A 238 -16.19 -13.38 -2.24
C ALA A 238 -15.88 -13.36 -3.74
N VAL A 239 -15.04 -14.28 -4.22
CA VAL A 239 -14.57 -14.26 -5.61
C VAL A 239 -15.71 -14.44 -6.60
N ASN A 240 -15.76 -13.56 -7.59
CA ASN A 240 -16.62 -13.69 -8.76
C ASN A 240 -15.77 -14.11 -9.98
N ALA A 241 -16.37 -14.86 -10.90
CA ALA A 241 -15.73 -15.45 -12.06
C ALA A 241 -14.98 -14.40 -12.90
N ARG A 242 -15.62 -13.25 -13.11
CA ARG A 242 -15.06 -12.19 -13.95
C ARG A 242 -13.92 -11.45 -13.25
N VAL A 243 -14.03 -11.25 -11.92
CA VAL A 243 -12.94 -10.71 -11.09
C VAL A 243 -11.71 -11.61 -11.18
N PHE A 244 -11.89 -12.92 -11.00
CA PHE A 244 -10.79 -13.88 -11.07
C PHE A 244 -10.16 -13.93 -12.47
N TYR A 245 -10.99 -14.11 -13.50
CA TYR A 245 -10.56 -14.17 -14.90
C TYR A 245 -9.80 -12.90 -15.31
N GLU A 246 -10.37 -11.70 -15.09
CA GLU A 246 -9.74 -10.46 -15.56
C GLU A 246 -8.42 -10.19 -14.83
N ASN A 247 -8.30 -10.55 -13.55
CA ASN A 247 -7.01 -10.46 -12.87
C ASN A 247 -6.01 -11.48 -13.44
N VAL A 248 -6.33 -12.77 -13.46
CA VAL A 248 -5.37 -13.79 -13.94
C VAL A 248 -4.97 -13.56 -15.40
N TYR A 249 -5.95 -13.42 -16.30
CA TYR A 249 -5.72 -13.29 -17.72
C TYR A 249 -4.86 -12.07 -18.06
N TYR A 250 -5.17 -10.89 -17.50
CA TYR A 250 -4.40 -9.68 -17.84
C TYR A 250 -3.01 -9.64 -17.21
N ALA A 251 -2.77 -10.33 -16.07
CA ALA A 251 -1.40 -10.50 -15.58
C ALA A 251 -0.57 -11.39 -16.51
N VAL A 252 -1.13 -12.52 -16.93
CA VAL A 252 -0.47 -13.44 -17.87
C VAL A 252 -0.24 -12.77 -19.22
N LYS A 253 -1.25 -12.07 -19.74
CA LYS A 253 -1.16 -11.30 -20.99
C LYS A 253 -0.08 -10.21 -20.91
N ALA A 254 -0.03 -9.45 -19.82
CA ALA A 254 1.03 -8.46 -19.61
C ALA A 254 2.43 -9.09 -19.62
N ARG A 255 2.60 -10.24 -18.94
CA ARG A 255 3.86 -11.00 -18.95
C ARG A 255 4.25 -11.48 -20.35
N ALA A 256 3.28 -11.92 -21.15
CA ALA A 256 3.50 -12.46 -22.47
C ALA A 256 3.75 -11.38 -23.54
N GLU A 257 3.09 -10.22 -23.43
CA GLU A 257 3.07 -9.20 -24.47
C GLU A 257 4.08 -8.07 -24.25
N PHE A 258 4.36 -7.68 -23.00
CA PHE A 258 5.27 -6.58 -22.73
C PHE A 258 6.74 -7.05 -22.69
N PRO A 259 7.63 -6.47 -23.51
CA PRO A 259 9.02 -6.93 -23.61
C PRO A 259 9.80 -6.94 -22.29
N TRP A 260 9.57 -5.96 -21.40
CA TRP A 260 10.24 -5.89 -20.09
C TRP A 260 9.67 -6.90 -19.08
N ALA A 261 8.42 -7.35 -19.26
CA ALA A 261 7.77 -8.26 -18.33
C ALA A 261 8.27 -9.71 -18.52
N ALA A 262 8.87 -10.02 -19.68
CA ALA A 262 9.47 -11.31 -19.96
C ALA A 262 10.68 -11.63 -19.05
N ASP A 263 11.41 -10.59 -18.60
CA ASP A 263 12.58 -10.75 -17.74
C ASP A 263 12.23 -10.78 -16.24
N VAL A 264 10.95 -10.58 -15.89
CA VAL A 264 10.48 -10.68 -14.51
C VAL A 264 10.57 -12.14 -14.05
N SER A 265 11.22 -12.34 -12.90
CA SER A 265 11.39 -13.67 -12.32
C SER A 265 10.04 -14.34 -12.06
N GLU A 266 9.97 -15.67 -12.09
CA GLU A 266 8.71 -16.37 -11.80
C GLU A 266 8.20 -16.04 -10.40
N SER A 267 9.09 -15.91 -9.42
CA SER A 267 8.74 -15.51 -8.05
C SER A 267 8.11 -14.11 -8.01
N ASP A 268 8.75 -13.10 -8.62
CA ASP A 268 8.21 -11.73 -8.60
C ASP A 268 6.93 -11.61 -9.43
N PHE A 269 6.81 -12.38 -10.51
CA PHE A 269 5.55 -12.47 -11.25
C PHE A 269 4.43 -12.99 -10.35
N LEU A 270 4.62 -14.12 -9.68
CA LEU A 270 3.59 -14.73 -8.85
C LEU A 270 3.25 -13.89 -7.62
N GLN A 271 4.27 -13.38 -6.93
CA GLN A 271 4.12 -12.64 -5.69
C GLN A 271 3.60 -11.22 -5.91
N GLN A 272 4.07 -10.55 -6.97
CA GLN A 272 3.83 -9.11 -7.14
C GLN A 272 2.94 -8.81 -8.35
N VAL A 273 3.20 -9.38 -9.54
CA VAL A 273 2.41 -9.05 -10.74
C VAL A 273 1.03 -9.71 -10.74
N LEU A 274 0.98 -11.01 -10.45
CA LEU A 274 -0.25 -11.80 -10.45
C LEU A 274 -1.21 -11.34 -9.35
N SER A 275 -0.68 -10.83 -8.23
CA SER A 275 -1.48 -10.46 -7.06
C SER A 275 -2.59 -9.46 -7.36
N PRO A 276 -3.88 -9.83 -7.15
CA PRO A 276 -5.01 -8.94 -7.37
C PRO A 276 -5.10 -7.81 -6.34
N ARG A 277 -4.28 -7.89 -5.27
CA ARG A 277 -4.22 -6.94 -4.15
C ARG A 277 -2.80 -6.53 -3.79
N GLY A 278 -2.62 -5.34 -3.24
CA GLY A 278 -1.41 -4.93 -2.54
C GLY A 278 -1.51 -5.15 -1.02
N SER A 279 -2.70 -5.05 -0.42
CA SER A 279 -2.93 -5.33 0.99
C SER A 279 -4.31 -5.91 1.28
N GLY A 280 -5.15 -5.20 2.03
CA GLY A 280 -6.43 -5.67 2.54
C GLY A 280 -7.62 -5.30 1.69
N GLU A 281 -7.47 -4.58 0.57
CA GLU A 281 -8.57 -4.10 -0.27
C GLU A 281 -9.41 -5.24 -0.88
N PRO A 282 -10.71 -5.09 -1.17
CA PRO A 282 -11.51 -6.15 -1.76
C PRO A 282 -11.07 -6.48 -3.20
N LEU A 283 -11.38 -7.70 -3.64
CA LEU A 283 -11.17 -8.06 -5.04
C LEU A 283 -12.09 -7.23 -5.95
N GLN A 284 -11.49 -6.59 -6.96
CA GLN A 284 -12.21 -5.77 -7.95
C GLN A 284 -11.64 -6.00 -9.36
N ARG A 285 -12.42 -5.57 -10.35
CA ARG A 285 -12.16 -5.77 -11.78
C ARG A 285 -11.26 -4.69 -12.39
N TRP A 286 -10.20 -4.31 -11.69
CA TRP A 286 -9.38 -3.15 -12.07
C TRP A 286 -8.38 -3.43 -13.20
N ARG A 287 -7.80 -4.64 -13.25
CA ARG A 287 -6.61 -4.92 -14.07
C ARG A 287 -6.80 -4.71 -15.56
N ARG A 288 -7.91 -5.21 -16.11
CA ARG A 288 -8.29 -4.99 -17.51
C ARG A 288 -8.36 -3.51 -17.85
N HIS A 289 -9.04 -2.72 -17.02
CA HIS A 289 -9.26 -1.31 -17.27
C HIS A 289 -7.94 -0.52 -17.25
N PHE A 290 -7.05 -0.85 -16.33
CA PHE A 290 -5.74 -0.18 -16.22
C PHE A 290 -4.84 -0.57 -17.40
N TYR A 291 -4.80 -1.86 -17.74
CA TYR A 291 -4.08 -2.36 -18.92
C TYR A 291 -4.51 -1.62 -20.19
N MET A 292 -5.81 -1.60 -20.46
CA MET A 292 -6.37 -1.02 -21.69
C MET A 292 -6.21 0.50 -21.77
N ALA A 293 -6.28 1.22 -20.65
CA ALA A 293 -6.09 2.67 -20.64
C ALA A 293 -4.64 3.08 -21.00
N MET A 294 -3.65 2.30 -20.54
CA MET A 294 -2.23 2.59 -20.74
C MET A 294 -1.64 1.98 -22.01
N LEU A 295 -2.18 0.86 -22.49
CA LEU A 295 -1.66 0.09 -23.63
C LEU A 295 -1.26 0.96 -24.85
N PRO A 296 -2.06 1.96 -25.29
CA PRO A 296 -1.69 2.76 -26.47
C PRO A 296 -0.40 3.59 -26.29
N GLU A 297 -0.03 3.95 -25.07
CA GLU A 297 1.18 4.73 -24.78
C GLU A 297 2.44 3.83 -24.70
N LEU A 298 2.27 2.51 -24.78
CA LEU A 298 3.34 1.51 -24.69
C LEU A 298 3.71 0.91 -26.05
N VAL A 299 2.95 1.25 -27.10
CA VAL A 299 3.15 0.71 -28.44
C VAL A 299 4.52 1.12 -28.97
N GLY A 300 5.32 0.13 -29.36
CA GLY A 300 6.65 0.32 -29.94
C GLY A 300 7.79 0.34 -28.92
N LEU A 301 7.50 0.26 -27.61
CA LEU A 301 8.51 0.11 -26.57
C LEU A 301 9.12 -1.29 -26.58
N GLY A 302 10.44 -1.37 -26.41
CA GLY A 302 11.22 -2.60 -26.27
C GLY A 302 11.57 -2.92 -24.80
N ALA A 303 12.37 -3.97 -24.59
CA ALA A 303 12.76 -4.40 -23.24
C ALA A 303 13.60 -3.34 -22.50
N GLU A 304 14.45 -2.61 -23.23
CA GLU A 304 15.28 -1.51 -22.71
C GLU A 304 14.45 -0.28 -22.29
N ASP A 305 13.17 -0.20 -22.68
CA ASP A 305 12.27 0.91 -22.41
C ASP A 305 11.43 0.70 -21.13
N SER A 306 11.81 -0.24 -20.27
CA SER A 306 11.12 -0.53 -19.00
C SER A 306 10.92 0.72 -18.12
N ALA A 307 11.89 1.63 -18.10
CA ALA A 307 11.79 2.90 -17.39
C ALA A 307 10.67 3.80 -17.93
N GLN A 308 10.42 3.78 -19.25
CA GLN A 308 9.32 4.52 -19.85
C GLN A 308 7.96 3.89 -19.50
N ALA A 309 7.86 2.56 -19.53
CA ALA A 309 6.64 1.86 -19.08
C ALA A 309 6.31 2.17 -17.61
N ILE A 310 7.31 2.15 -16.74
CA ILE A 310 7.18 2.55 -15.34
C ILE A 310 6.73 4.00 -15.22
N SER A 311 7.29 4.91 -16.04
CA SER A 311 6.87 6.31 -16.05
C SER A 311 5.41 6.47 -16.47
N VAL A 312 4.91 5.69 -17.44
CA VAL A 312 3.49 5.74 -17.84
C VAL A 312 2.59 5.35 -16.67
N ALA A 313 2.89 4.24 -15.99
CA ALA A 313 2.11 3.79 -14.82
C ALA A 313 2.16 4.81 -13.66
N ARG A 314 3.36 5.30 -13.32
CA ARG A 314 3.54 6.29 -12.24
C ARG A 314 2.85 7.61 -12.53
N ASN A 315 2.88 8.07 -13.78
CA ASN A 315 2.17 9.28 -14.16
C ASN A 315 0.66 9.07 -14.07
N ALA A 316 0.13 7.94 -14.58
CA ALA A 316 -1.30 7.63 -14.45
C ALA A 316 -1.80 7.66 -12.99
N TYR A 317 -0.98 7.17 -12.06
CA TYR A 317 -1.20 7.31 -10.62
C TYR A 317 -1.10 8.78 -10.15
N ALA A 318 0.04 9.44 -10.36
CA ALA A 318 0.36 10.76 -9.79
C ALA A 318 -0.48 11.91 -10.35
N ASP A 319 -1.02 11.75 -11.55
CA ASP A 319 -1.86 12.75 -12.22
C ASP A 319 -3.24 12.84 -11.58
N TYR A 320 -3.64 11.77 -10.89
CA TYR A 320 -5.02 11.53 -10.55
C TYR A 320 -5.26 11.27 -9.08
N TYR A 321 -4.31 10.62 -8.41
CA TYR A 321 -4.42 10.17 -7.02
C TYR A 321 -3.45 10.94 -6.11
N GLN A 322 -3.86 11.17 -4.86
CA GLN A 322 -3.03 11.90 -3.89
C GLN A 322 -3.21 11.37 -2.47
N TYR A 323 -2.25 11.69 -1.60
CA TYR A 323 -2.34 11.35 -0.19
C TYR A 323 -3.38 12.22 0.55
N GLU A 324 -4.23 11.57 1.34
CA GLU A 324 -5.12 12.18 2.32
C GLU A 324 -5.18 11.29 3.57
N GLY A 325 -4.64 11.81 4.68
CA GLY A 325 -4.55 11.06 5.94
C GLY A 325 -5.88 10.92 6.68
N ASP A 326 -6.88 11.77 6.35
CA ASP A 326 -8.21 11.74 6.93
C ASP A 326 -9.22 10.98 6.04
N THR A 327 -8.85 9.74 5.71
CA THR A 327 -9.74 8.77 5.04
C THR A 327 -10.10 7.63 6.00
N THR A 328 -10.49 6.46 5.52
CA THR A 328 -10.86 5.33 6.39
C THR A 328 -9.65 4.44 6.66
N TRP A 329 -9.66 3.72 7.79
CA TRP A 329 -8.55 2.84 8.19
C TRP A 329 -8.48 1.55 7.39
N GLU A 330 -9.58 1.13 6.75
CA GLU A 330 -9.60 -0.01 5.85
C GLU A 330 -9.23 0.40 4.42
N ASP A 331 -8.58 -0.51 3.69
CA ASP A 331 -8.05 -0.21 2.37
C ASP A 331 -9.18 -0.18 1.31
N PHE A 332 -9.13 0.80 0.43
CA PHE A 332 -10.07 0.93 -0.70
C PHE A 332 -9.73 -0.05 -1.82
N GLY A 333 -10.76 -0.63 -2.44
CA GLY A 333 -10.63 -1.28 -3.73
C GLY A 333 -10.16 -0.29 -4.80
N MET A 334 -9.41 -0.77 -5.78
CA MET A 334 -8.77 0.08 -6.80
C MET A 334 -9.75 0.98 -7.57
N LEU A 335 -10.97 0.50 -7.82
CA LEU A 335 -12.02 1.29 -8.49
C LEU A 335 -12.61 2.35 -7.57
N THR A 336 -12.77 2.05 -6.29
CA THR A 336 -13.18 3.04 -5.29
C THR A 336 -12.11 4.08 -5.10
N SER A 337 -10.84 3.67 -5.04
CA SER A 337 -9.70 4.59 -5.07
C SER A 337 -9.76 5.49 -6.30
N LEU A 338 -10.02 4.96 -7.49
CA LEU A 338 -10.24 5.80 -8.67
C LEU A 338 -11.41 6.77 -8.48
N ALA A 339 -12.54 6.35 -7.92
CA ALA A 339 -13.67 7.25 -7.67
C ALA A 339 -13.39 8.32 -6.60
N VAL A 340 -12.55 8.01 -5.60
CA VAL A 340 -12.29 8.85 -4.43
C VAL A 340 -11.08 9.76 -4.62
N HIS A 341 -10.07 9.33 -5.39
CA HIS A 341 -8.79 9.96 -5.74
C HIS A 341 -7.81 10.28 -4.62
N GLU A 342 -8.16 9.92 -3.41
CA GLU A 342 -7.33 10.21 -2.26
C GLU A 342 -7.44 9.08 -1.25
N GLY A 343 -6.35 8.83 -0.54
CA GLY A 343 -6.24 7.74 0.41
C GLY A 343 -4.96 7.82 1.23
N ARG A 344 -4.77 6.88 2.14
CA ARG A 344 -3.58 6.80 2.99
C ARG A 344 -2.37 6.30 2.21
N CYS A 345 -1.23 6.19 2.89
CA CYS A 345 -0.02 5.63 2.31
C CYS A 345 -0.23 4.20 1.76
N GLU A 346 -1.04 3.38 2.43
CA GLU A 346 -1.44 2.06 1.96
C GLU A 346 -2.22 2.15 0.64
N ASP A 347 -3.28 2.96 0.57
CA ASP A 347 -4.09 3.11 -0.65
C ASP A 347 -3.25 3.67 -1.81
N CYS A 348 -2.45 4.70 -1.54
CA CYS A 348 -1.51 5.29 -2.49
C CYS A 348 -0.59 4.23 -3.11
N SER A 349 0.08 3.44 -2.27
CA SER A 349 0.99 2.39 -2.75
C SER A 349 0.24 1.26 -3.46
N ASN A 350 -0.97 0.90 -3.03
CA ASN A 350 -1.78 -0.11 -3.71
C ASN A 350 -2.19 0.35 -5.12
N VAL A 351 -2.64 1.59 -5.28
CA VAL A 351 -3.05 2.13 -6.59
C VAL A 351 -1.84 2.22 -7.53
N GLU A 352 -0.70 2.74 -7.07
CA GLU A 352 0.52 2.79 -7.88
C GLU A 352 0.96 1.37 -8.29
N ASN A 353 0.96 0.42 -7.35
CA ASN A 353 1.26 -0.98 -7.64
C ASN A 353 0.28 -1.59 -8.63
N ALA A 354 -1.02 -1.30 -8.54
CA ALA A 354 -2.00 -1.78 -9.50
C ALA A 354 -1.70 -1.26 -10.92
N PHE A 355 -1.36 0.01 -11.08
CA PHE A 355 -0.91 0.55 -12.38
C PHE A 355 0.36 -0.14 -12.87
N LEU A 356 1.37 -0.33 -12.03
CA LEU A 356 2.62 -1.02 -12.41
C LEU A 356 2.37 -2.48 -12.82
N ARG A 357 1.58 -3.20 -12.03
CA ARG A 357 1.26 -4.63 -12.25
C ARG A 357 0.38 -4.85 -13.48
N ALA A 358 -0.49 -3.89 -13.81
CA ALA A 358 -1.21 -3.91 -15.09
C ALA A 358 -0.26 -3.86 -16.30
N LEU A 359 0.97 -3.36 -16.13
CA LEU A 359 2.02 -3.34 -17.16
C LEU A 359 3.04 -4.48 -17.01
N GLY A 360 2.76 -5.47 -16.16
CA GLY A 360 3.69 -6.58 -15.90
C GLY A 360 4.92 -6.19 -15.08
N VAL A 361 4.94 -4.99 -14.49
CA VAL A 361 6.04 -4.54 -13.62
C VAL A 361 5.78 -5.01 -12.18
N PRO A 362 6.74 -5.68 -11.51
CA PRO A 362 6.57 -6.22 -10.17
C PRO A 362 6.67 -5.12 -9.10
N GLY A 363 5.68 -4.24 -9.04
CA GLY A 363 5.52 -3.27 -7.95
C GLY A 363 5.16 -3.97 -6.65
N CYS A 364 6.00 -3.81 -5.63
CA CYS A 364 5.83 -4.34 -4.29
C CYS A 364 5.27 -3.27 -3.36
N GLN A 365 4.36 -3.66 -2.46
CA GLN A 365 4.06 -2.84 -1.29
C GLN A 365 5.08 -3.17 -0.20
N ALA A 366 6.04 -2.26 -0.01
CA ALA A 366 6.92 -2.28 1.15
C ALA A 366 6.31 -1.43 2.26
N TYR A 367 6.49 -1.84 3.52
CA TYR A 367 5.90 -1.13 4.65
C TYR A 367 6.65 -1.37 5.96
N THR A 368 6.52 -0.42 6.88
CA THR A 368 6.86 -0.62 8.30
C THR A 368 5.56 -0.71 9.10
N PRO A 369 5.34 -1.77 9.91
CA PRO A 369 4.11 -1.89 10.69
C PRO A 369 3.95 -0.74 11.68
N TRP A 370 5.06 -0.33 12.30
CA TRP A 370 5.13 0.76 13.26
C TRP A 370 6.49 1.44 13.16
N TRP A 371 6.52 2.77 13.16
CA TRP A 371 7.77 3.49 13.36
C TRP A 371 8.25 3.35 14.81
N GLY A 372 9.56 3.17 15.00
CA GLY A 372 10.16 3.26 16.34
C GLY A 372 10.53 4.69 16.74
N HIS A 373 10.78 5.57 15.77
CA HIS A 373 11.22 6.96 16.00
C HIS A 373 10.08 7.99 15.99
N GLN A 374 8.91 7.65 15.44
CA GLN A 374 7.71 8.48 15.43
C GLN A 374 6.44 7.63 15.55
N ASP A 375 5.27 8.27 15.63
CA ASP A 375 3.99 7.55 15.71
C ASP A 375 3.46 7.21 14.30
N GLY A 376 2.59 6.20 14.25
CA GLY A 376 2.01 5.70 13.01
C GLY A 376 2.86 4.64 12.31
N ASN A 377 2.45 4.32 11.10
CA ASN A 377 3.07 3.35 10.22
C ASN A 377 3.48 4.05 8.90
N HIS A 378 3.91 3.28 7.91
CA HIS A 378 4.03 3.79 6.54
C HIS A 378 4.11 2.63 5.55
N ALA A 379 3.52 2.83 4.37
CA ALA A 379 3.58 1.93 3.23
C ALA A 379 3.94 2.70 1.95
N TRP A 380 4.71 2.08 1.07
CA TRP A 380 5.17 2.69 -0.16
C TRP A 380 5.39 1.64 -1.26
N THR A 381 5.47 2.12 -2.49
CA THR A 381 5.78 1.31 -3.67
C THR A 381 7.28 1.11 -3.79
N TRP A 382 7.72 -0.12 -4.00
CA TRP A 382 9.10 -0.45 -4.36
C TRP A 382 9.13 -1.44 -5.51
N ILE A 383 10.02 -1.23 -6.48
CA ILE A 383 10.24 -2.18 -7.57
C ILE A 383 11.64 -2.77 -7.34
N ARG A 384 11.68 -4.03 -6.88
CA ARG A 384 12.94 -4.71 -6.55
C ARG A 384 13.86 -4.76 -7.77
N GLY A 385 15.16 -4.52 -7.54
CA GLY A 385 16.17 -4.52 -8.59
C GLY A 385 16.20 -3.28 -9.49
N LEU A 386 15.30 -2.31 -9.31
CA LEU A 386 15.30 -1.04 -10.05
C LEU A 386 15.70 0.14 -9.16
N GLY A 387 16.99 0.47 -9.21
CA GLY A 387 17.57 1.58 -8.45
C GLY A 387 17.69 1.26 -6.96
N GLU A 388 18.04 2.29 -6.18
CA GLU A 388 18.08 2.21 -4.72
C GLU A 388 16.66 2.08 -4.15
N PRO A 389 16.47 1.34 -3.05
CA PRO A 389 15.20 1.33 -2.35
C PRO A 389 14.72 2.74 -1.97
N PRO A 390 13.41 3.01 -2.01
CA PRO A 390 12.83 4.28 -1.61
C PRO A 390 13.33 4.76 -0.25
N GLY A 391 13.49 6.08 -0.10
CA GLY A 391 14.00 6.67 1.13
C GLY A 391 13.09 6.46 2.36
N ASP A 392 11.83 6.17 2.10
CA ASP A 392 10.75 5.94 3.05
C ASP A 392 11.14 4.97 4.16
N GLY A 393 11.68 3.79 3.82
CA GLY A 393 11.97 2.73 4.80
C GLY A 393 13.25 2.89 5.63
N ARG A 394 14.07 3.93 5.38
CA ARG A 394 15.43 4.02 5.94
C ARG A 394 15.49 4.07 7.47
N ASN A 395 14.42 4.52 8.12
CA ASN A 395 14.33 4.66 9.58
C ASN A 395 13.52 3.54 10.24
N GLY A 396 13.17 2.48 9.50
CA GLY A 396 12.40 1.36 10.02
C GLY A 396 13.24 0.46 10.92
N VAL A 397 12.67 0.01 12.04
CA VAL A 397 13.25 -1.09 12.83
C VAL A 397 13.04 -2.42 12.10
N LYS A 398 11.88 -2.53 11.42
CA LYS A 398 11.54 -3.61 10.51
C LYS A 398 10.83 -3.06 9.28
N VAL A 399 11.22 -3.53 8.11
CA VAL A 399 10.59 -3.23 6.82
C VAL A 399 10.24 -4.53 6.15
N TYR A 400 9.00 -4.66 5.73
CA TYR A 400 8.49 -5.87 5.10
C TYR A 400 7.97 -5.58 3.69
N VAL A 401 8.08 -6.58 2.82
CA VAL A 401 7.28 -6.68 1.59
C VAL A 401 6.19 -7.73 1.82
N LYS A 402 4.94 -7.38 1.49
CA LYS A 402 3.85 -8.36 1.53
C LYS A 402 4.00 -9.37 0.40
N THR A 403 3.82 -10.64 0.75
CA THR A 403 3.84 -11.80 -0.14
C THR A 403 2.63 -12.68 0.17
N TRP A 404 2.33 -13.63 -0.71
CA TRP A 404 1.27 -14.61 -0.50
C TRP A 404 1.50 -15.50 0.72
N ASP A 405 2.77 -15.73 1.04
CA ASP A 405 3.18 -16.68 2.08
C ASP A 405 3.56 -15.94 3.39
N GLY A 406 3.21 -14.65 3.49
CA GLY A 406 3.44 -13.81 4.66
C GLY A 406 4.22 -12.52 4.36
N ASN A 407 5.03 -12.10 5.31
CA ASN A 407 5.84 -10.88 5.19
C ASN A 407 7.30 -11.24 4.98
N GLU A 408 7.87 -10.81 3.87
CA GLU A 408 9.30 -10.92 3.59
C GLU A 408 10.03 -9.77 4.28
N ASP A 409 10.99 -10.08 5.16
CA ASP A 409 11.82 -9.08 5.83
C ASP A 409 12.88 -8.55 4.86
N VAL A 410 12.76 -7.28 4.50
CA VAL A 410 13.68 -6.58 3.59
C VAL A 410 14.42 -5.44 4.30
N THR A 411 14.45 -5.46 5.64
CA THR A 411 15.01 -4.37 6.44
C THR A 411 16.46 -4.05 6.04
N ALA A 412 17.27 -5.08 5.79
CA ALA A 412 18.67 -4.94 5.39
C ALA A 412 18.86 -4.24 4.03
N GLU A 413 17.85 -4.21 3.17
CA GLU A 413 17.89 -3.49 1.90
C GLU A 413 17.71 -1.97 2.11
N TYR A 414 17.01 -1.56 3.16
CA TYR A 414 16.68 -0.15 3.42
C TYR A 414 17.65 0.54 4.37
N THR A 415 18.28 -0.20 5.29
CA THR A 415 18.98 0.40 6.43
C THR A 415 20.05 -0.52 7.00
N PRO A 416 21.11 0.03 7.64
CA PRO A 416 22.03 -0.78 8.44
C PRO A 416 21.27 -1.57 9.50
N VAL A 417 21.63 -2.84 9.65
CA VAL A 417 20.98 -3.76 10.59
C VAL A 417 21.96 -4.34 11.59
N THR A 418 21.41 -4.79 12.71
CA THR A 418 22.11 -5.57 13.72
C THR A 418 21.31 -6.83 14.09
N GLU A 419 21.94 -7.72 14.85
CA GLU A 419 21.30 -8.86 15.48
C GLU A 419 21.15 -8.60 16.97
N ILE A 420 19.98 -8.91 17.53
CA ILE A 420 19.73 -8.84 18.98
C ILE A 420 19.37 -10.23 19.49
N MET A 421 20.22 -10.74 20.39
CA MET A 421 19.95 -11.97 21.13
C MET A 421 19.24 -11.65 22.45
N VAL A 422 18.04 -12.19 22.61
CA VAL A 422 17.21 -12.02 23.80
C VAL A 422 17.24 -13.31 24.61
N PRO A 423 17.78 -13.33 25.84
CA PRO A 423 17.78 -14.51 26.70
C PRO A 423 16.37 -15.06 26.91
N ASP A 424 16.20 -16.37 26.77
CA ASP A 424 14.94 -17.04 27.06
C ASP A 424 14.69 -17.04 28.57
N ARG A 425 13.57 -16.44 28.99
CA ARG A 425 13.17 -16.36 30.41
C ARG A 425 12.01 -17.29 30.74
N SER A 426 11.23 -17.69 29.74
CA SER A 426 10.16 -18.67 29.84
C SER A 426 9.91 -19.27 28.47
N SER A 427 10.24 -20.55 28.29
CA SER A 427 10.06 -21.30 27.02
C SER A 427 8.87 -20.80 26.19
N GLY A 428 9.12 -20.29 24.98
CA GLY A 428 8.05 -19.78 24.12
C GLY A 428 8.48 -18.69 23.15
N GLU A 429 7.48 -17.97 22.64
CA GLU A 429 7.63 -16.87 21.69
C GLU A 429 8.01 -15.56 22.41
N VAL A 430 8.98 -14.83 21.85
CA VAL A 430 9.36 -13.48 22.27
C VAL A 430 8.91 -12.50 21.20
N ALA A 431 8.29 -11.39 21.60
CA ALA A 431 7.85 -10.32 20.71
C ALA A 431 8.81 -9.13 20.76
N LEU A 432 9.23 -8.63 19.60
CA LEU A 432 9.92 -7.33 19.46
C LEU A 432 8.88 -6.22 19.30
N MET A 433 9.03 -5.18 20.11
CA MET A 433 8.07 -4.08 20.24
C MET A 433 8.78 -2.72 20.12
N VAL A 434 8.06 -1.73 19.56
CA VAL A 434 8.47 -0.32 19.53
C VAL A 434 7.42 0.56 20.21
N TRP A 435 7.83 1.70 20.75
CA TRP A 435 6.90 2.66 21.31
C TRP A 435 6.20 3.45 20.20
N ASN A 436 4.89 3.36 20.10
CA ASN A 436 4.12 4.03 19.06
C ASN A 436 2.66 4.25 19.50
N SER A 437 2.19 5.50 19.39
CA SER A 437 0.86 5.93 19.83
C SER A 437 0.58 5.56 21.29
N ASP A 438 1.50 5.98 22.17
CA ASP A 438 1.43 5.81 23.63
C ASP A 438 1.39 4.38 24.17
N ASP A 439 1.79 3.41 23.35
CA ASP A 439 1.86 2.00 23.74
C ASP A 439 3.06 1.28 23.09
N TRP A 440 3.43 0.13 23.66
CA TRP A 440 4.37 -0.79 23.02
C TRP A 440 3.63 -1.58 21.94
N ARG A 441 3.99 -1.35 20.68
CA ARG A 441 3.41 -2.02 19.50
C ARG A 441 4.32 -3.10 18.96
N ARG A 442 3.76 -4.29 18.72
CA ARG A 442 4.49 -5.45 18.20
C ARG A 442 4.87 -5.27 16.75
N LEU A 443 6.14 -5.50 16.43
CA LEU A 443 6.66 -5.55 15.06
C LEU A 443 6.72 -6.99 14.52
N CYS A 444 7.31 -7.90 15.29
CA CYS A 444 7.49 -9.30 14.92
C CYS A 444 7.72 -10.17 16.15
N THR A 445 7.81 -11.47 15.93
CA THR A 445 8.08 -12.45 16.96
C THR A 445 9.20 -13.40 16.55
N ALA A 446 9.87 -13.99 17.53
CA ALA A 446 10.86 -15.03 17.34
C ALA A 446 10.69 -16.09 18.44
N ASN A 447 10.82 -17.36 18.09
CA ASN A 447 10.81 -18.43 19.07
C ASN A 447 12.20 -18.53 19.73
N ALA A 448 12.22 -18.72 21.05
CA ALA A 448 13.45 -19.02 21.75
C ALA A 448 13.97 -20.42 21.37
N ALA A 449 15.22 -20.50 20.96
CA ALA A 449 15.95 -21.73 20.69
C ALA A 449 17.33 -21.67 21.36
N ASP A 450 17.82 -22.79 21.89
CA ASP A 450 19.14 -22.86 22.54
C ASP A 450 19.36 -21.81 23.65
N GLY A 451 18.29 -21.40 24.34
CA GLY A 451 18.33 -20.47 25.46
C GLY A 451 18.22 -18.98 25.08
N ALA A 452 17.96 -18.65 23.82
CA ALA A 452 17.69 -17.27 23.40
C ALA A 452 16.74 -17.19 22.20
N ALA A 453 15.97 -16.11 22.09
CA ALA A 453 15.33 -15.70 20.85
C ALA A 453 16.26 -14.77 20.08
N VAL A 454 16.43 -15.03 18.78
CA VAL A 454 17.30 -14.24 17.91
C VAL A 454 16.44 -13.38 16.98
N PHE A 455 16.67 -12.06 17.03
CA PHE A 455 16.09 -11.11 16.08
C PHE A 455 17.21 -10.64 15.15
N SER A 456 17.28 -11.23 13.96
CA SER A 456 18.14 -10.78 12.86
C SER A 456 17.57 -9.53 12.22
N ASP A 457 18.37 -8.83 11.40
CA ASP A 457 17.95 -7.71 10.56
C ASP A 457 17.17 -6.61 11.29
N VAL A 458 17.59 -6.26 12.51
CA VAL A 458 16.99 -5.16 13.28
C VAL A 458 17.59 -3.85 12.81
N GLY A 459 16.77 -2.99 12.21
CA GLY A 459 17.20 -1.70 11.68
C GLY A 459 17.77 -0.79 12.77
N CYS A 460 19.02 -0.37 12.60
CA CYS A 460 19.79 0.34 13.61
C CYS A 460 20.35 1.67 13.11
N ARG A 461 19.75 2.32 12.09
CA ARG A 461 20.21 3.64 11.63
C ARG A 461 20.04 4.74 12.67
N LEU A 462 19.01 4.64 13.51
CA LEU A 462 18.69 5.59 14.57
C LEU A 462 18.90 4.94 15.93
N ASN A 463 19.26 5.75 16.93
CA ASN A 463 19.21 5.30 18.32
C ASN A 463 17.75 5.14 18.72
N GLN A 464 17.38 4.01 19.33
CA GLN A 464 15.98 3.70 19.63
C GLN A 464 15.90 2.79 20.86
N ALA A 465 14.87 2.98 21.68
CA ALA A 465 14.51 2.02 22.72
C ALA A 465 13.63 0.91 22.13
N LEU A 466 14.04 -0.34 22.32
CA LEU A 466 13.27 -1.52 21.90
C LEU A 466 12.84 -2.32 23.12
N CYS A 467 11.59 -2.79 23.11
CA CYS A 467 11.05 -3.64 24.16
C CYS A 467 10.86 -5.05 23.62
N PHE A 468 11.19 -6.04 24.45
CA PHE A 468 11.01 -7.46 24.18
C PHE A 468 10.12 -8.05 25.25
N ARG A 469 9.04 -8.69 24.82
CA ARG A 469 8.02 -9.24 25.71
C ARG A 469 7.89 -10.73 25.49
N GLN A 470 7.92 -11.47 26.59
CA GLN A 470 7.69 -12.91 26.62
C GLN A 470 6.62 -13.20 27.68
N GLU A 471 5.60 -13.98 27.31
CA GLU A 471 4.42 -14.19 28.15
C GLU A 471 4.80 -14.75 29.53
N GLY A 472 4.28 -14.14 30.60
CA GLY A 472 4.54 -14.57 31.97
C GLY A 472 5.87 -14.09 32.56
N THR A 473 6.61 -13.22 31.87
CA THR A 473 7.87 -12.62 32.35
C THR A 473 7.82 -11.11 32.32
N ALA A 474 8.72 -10.46 33.08
CA ALA A 474 8.91 -9.02 32.97
C ALA A 474 9.58 -8.67 31.63
N ASP A 475 9.16 -7.53 31.07
CA ASP A 475 9.70 -6.99 29.82
C ASP A 475 11.23 -6.85 29.90
N MET A 476 11.87 -6.91 28.73
CA MET A 476 13.27 -6.55 28.56
C MET A 476 13.35 -5.36 27.64
N VAL A 477 14.05 -4.30 28.05
CA VAL A 477 14.22 -3.11 27.20
C VAL A 477 15.68 -2.89 26.92
N CYS A 478 16.04 -2.65 25.66
CA CYS A 478 17.39 -2.24 25.29
C CYS A 478 17.41 -0.85 24.66
N ASP A 479 18.55 -0.19 24.84
CA ASP A 479 18.95 1.02 24.13
C ASP A 479 19.84 0.59 22.95
N LEU A 480 19.27 0.60 21.74
CA LEU A 480 19.95 0.28 20.49
C LEU A 480 20.62 1.55 19.94
N ARG A 481 21.89 1.42 19.52
CA ARG A 481 22.69 2.51 18.98
C ARG A 481 22.85 2.45 17.46
N SER A 482 23.17 3.60 16.88
CA SER A 482 23.31 3.74 15.43
C SER A 482 24.45 2.93 14.79
N ASP A 483 25.38 2.44 15.62
CA ASP A 483 26.49 1.57 15.22
C ASP A 483 26.15 0.07 15.35
N GLY A 484 24.91 -0.26 15.71
CA GLY A 484 24.42 -1.63 15.90
C GLY A 484 24.68 -2.20 17.29
N SER A 485 25.42 -1.51 18.16
CA SER A 485 25.58 -1.91 19.56
C SER A 485 24.31 -1.67 20.37
N TYR A 486 24.08 -2.47 21.40
CA TYR A 486 22.95 -2.28 22.30
C TYR A 486 23.32 -2.61 23.75
N ARG A 487 22.58 -2.01 24.69
CA ARG A 487 22.70 -2.30 26.12
C ARG A 487 21.32 -2.54 26.74
N TRP A 488 21.23 -3.49 27.66
CA TRP A 488 20.01 -3.74 28.43
C TRP A 488 19.81 -2.64 29.48
N LEU A 489 18.58 -2.15 29.57
CA LEU A 489 18.17 -1.18 30.58
C LEU A 489 17.72 -1.89 31.85
N ASN A 490 17.95 -1.23 32.98
CA ASN A 490 17.59 -1.71 34.30
C ASN A 490 16.13 -1.34 34.61
N LEU A 491 15.28 -2.34 34.78
CA LEU A 491 13.86 -2.16 35.05
C LEU A 491 13.49 -2.38 36.53
N SER A 492 14.46 -2.72 37.39
CA SER A 492 14.18 -3.04 38.79
C SER A 492 13.64 -1.83 39.56
N PRO A 493 12.63 -2.00 40.43
CA PRO A 493 12.12 -0.93 41.29
C PRO A 493 13.23 -0.42 42.23
N GLY A 494 13.37 0.90 42.36
CA GLY A 494 14.30 1.50 43.33
C GLY A 494 15.79 1.44 42.98
N ALA A 495 16.16 1.11 41.75
CA ALA A 495 17.55 1.28 41.26
C ALA A 495 17.97 2.76 41.11
N ASP A 496 17.13 3.69 41.57
CA ASP A 496 17.45 5.11 41.66
C ASP A 496 18.27 5.36 42.93
N ASP A 497 19.50 4.86 42.95
CA ASP A 497 20.48 5.31 43.93
C ASP A 497 20.83 6.77 43.59
N PRO A 498 20.46 7.76 44.42
CA PRO A 498 20.79 9.15 44.17
C PRO A 498 22.30 9.40 44.09
N ALA A 499 23.11 8.48 44.61
CA ALA A 499 24.57 8.54 44.55
C ALA A 499 25.15 8.06 43.20
N ALA A 500 24.37 7.33 42.39
CA ALA A 500 24.78 6.86 41.06
C ALA A 500 24.14 7.67 39.91
N GLY A 501 23.09 8.44 40.22
CA GLY A 501 22.41 9.30 39.26
C GLY A 501 23.06 10.66 39.08
N PHE A 502 22.62 11.38 38.05
CA PHE A 502 23.09 12.71 37.69
C PHE A 502 21.91 13.67 37.53
N THR A 503 22.15 14.95 37.79
CA THR A 503 21.13 15.97 37.64
C THR A 503 20.88 16.24 36.15
N VAL A 504 19.68 15.93 35.68
CA VAL A 504 19.21 16.32 34.36
C VAL A 504 18.43 17.63 34.51
N ASN A 505 18.91 18.68 33.86
CA ASN A 505 18.17 19.95 33.79
C ASN A 505 17.45 20.02 32.45
N TYR A 506 16.13 20.07 32.50
CA TYR A 506 15.28 20.23 31.33
C TYR A 506 14.80 21.68 31.26
N ASP A 507 15.14 22.41 30.19
CA ASP A 507 14.73 23.81 29.96
C ASP A 507 13.90 23.94 28.67
N LYS A 508 13.13 25.03 28.56
CA LYS A 508 12.08 25.37 27.57
C LYS A 508 12.40 25.14 26.10
N THR A 509 13.68 24.97 25.75
CA THR A 509 14.15 24.81 24.37
C THR A 509 15.05 23.59 24.27
N THR A 510 14.45 22.41 24.37
CA THR A 510 15.13 21.13 24.11
C THR A 510 14.39 20.35 23.02
N PRO A 511 15.04 19.36 22.37
CA PRO A 511 14.49 18.67 21.20
C PRO A 511 13.16 17.91 21.43
N VAL A 512 12.68 17.85 22.69
CA VAL A 512 11.50 17.06 23.07
C VAL A 512 10.18 17.89 23.03
N GLY A 513 10.24 19.19 22.71
CA GLY A 513 9.07 20.07 22.50
C GLY A 513 9.05 21.33 23.39
N GLU A 514 8.23 22.32 23.03
CA GLU A 514 8.01 23.52 23.86
C GLU A 514 7.01 23.21 24.98
N MET A 515 7.44 23.33 26.23
CA MET A 515 6.56 23.20 27.39
C MET A 515 5.81 24.51 27.64
N SER A 516 4.48 24.43 27.69
CA SER A 516 3.62 25.52 28.15
C SER A 516 3.89 25.84 29.64
N PRO A 517 4.10 27.13 30.00
CA PRO A 517 4.41 27.58 31.35
C PRO A 517 3.45 27.09 32.45
N ASP A 518 2.16 27.07 32.15
CA ASP A 518 1.08 26.88 33.13
C ASP A 518 0.52 25.45 33.16
N GLU A 519 1.13 24.52 32.42
CA GLU A 519 0.70 23.14 32.35
C GLU A 519 1.52 22.24 33.30
N ASP A 520 0.92 21.12 33.71
CA ASP A 520 1.58 20.12 34.53
C ASP A 520 2.18 19.02 33.65
N TYR A 521 3.44 18.69 33.95
CA TYR A 521 4.20 17.62 33.30
C TYR A 521 4.64 16.62 34.36
N GLU A 522 4.59 15.35 33.99
CA GLU A 522 5.05 14.25 34.84
C GLU A 522 6.19 13.52 34.14
N LEU A 523 7.28 13.31 34.88
CA LEU A 523 8.37 12.45 34.46
C LEU A 523 8.10 11.04 34.94
N LEU A 524 8.23 10.08 34.03
CA LEU A 524 8.02 8.67 34.30
C LEU A 524 9.28 7.88 33.94
N TYR A 525 9.54 6.79 34.65
CA TYR A 525 10.53 5.78 34.26
C TYR A 525 9.86 4.44 34.01
N TYR A 526 10.42 3.64 33.11
CA TYR A 526 9.90 2.30 32.81
C TYR A 526 10.49 1.25 33.76
N SER A 527 9.63 0.43 34.34
CA SER A 527 9.97 -0.62 35.30
C SER A 527 9.33 -1.96 34.93
N GLU A 528 9.62 -3.01 35.70
CA GLU A 528 8.95 -4.32 35.56
C GLU A 528 7.43 -4.23 35.78
N GLU A 529 6.95 -3.21 36.49
CA GLU A 529 5.52 -2.92 36.71
C GLU A 529 4.94 -1.94 35.68
N GLY A 530 5.72 -1.53 34.68
CA GLY A 530 5.37 -0.52 33.68
C GLY A 530 5.86 0.87 34.05
N TRP A 531 5.15 1.90 33.58
CA TRP A 531 5.53 3.30 33.79
C TRP A 531 5.23 3.77 35.22
N MET A 532 6.26 4.25 35.91
CA MET A 532 6.19 4.72 37.30
C MET A 532 6.63 6.18 37.41
N ALA A 533 6.04 6.92 38.35
CA ALA A 533 6.40 8.30 38.61
C ALA A 533 7.87 8.41 39.07
N ALA A 534 8.65 9.23 38.36
CA ALA A 534 10.02 9.57 38.73
C ALA A 534 10.01 10.83 39.61
N PRO A 535 10.79 10.88 40.70
CA PRO A 535 10.98 12.10 41.47
C PRO A 535 11.60 13.20 40.60
N ALA A 536 10.89 14.31 40.42
CA ALA A 536 11.38 15.50 39.71
C ALA A 536 11.00 16.77 40.48
N GLU A 537 11.90 17.74 40.51
CA GLU A 537 11.68 19.06 41.09
C GLU A 537 11.44 20.07 39.96
N ARG A 538 10.35 20.84 40.06
CA ARG A 538 10.04 21.90 39.10
C ARG A 538 10.95 23.09 39.36
N LEU A 539 11.85 23.39 38.43
CA LEU A 539 12.75 24.53 38.54
C LEU A 539 12.10 25.83 38.07
N SER A 540 11.26 25.78 37.03
CA SER A 540 10.57 26.95 36.48
C SER A 540 9.32 26.57 35.68
N THR A 541 8.66 27.56 35.10
CA THR A 541 7.60 27.35 34.10
C THR A 541 8.17 26.56 32.92
N GLY A 542 7.79 25.30 32.70
CA GLY A 542 8.29 24.48 31.59
C GLY A 542 9.72 23.93 31.73
N GLY A 543 10.28 23.91 32.94
CA GLY A 543 11.56 23.26 33.21
C GLY A 543 11.55 22.45 34.51
N PHE A 544 12.08 21.24 34.46
CA PHE A 544 12.17 20.32 35.60
C PHE A 544 13.60 19.79 35.73
N THR A 545 13.98 19.48 36.97
CA THR A 545 15.22 18.78 37.28
C THR A 545 14.91 17.45 37.90
N PHE A 546 15.66 16.43 37.55
CA PHE A 546 15.51 15.10 38.12
C PHE A 546 16.85 14.40 38.22
N ILE A 547 16.91 13.39 39.07
CA ILE A 547 18.06 12.49 39.16
C ILE A 547 17.83 11.39 38.11
N GLY A 548 18.57 11.48 37.01
CA GLY A 548 18.56 10.49 35.93
C GLY A 548 19.62 9.42 36.16
N ASN A 549 19.36 8.21 35.66
CA ASN A 549 20.30 7.10 35.59
C ASN A 549 20.49 6.70 34.12
N ALA A 550 21.74 6.42 33.73
CA ALA A 550 22.08 6.20 32.32
C ALA A 550 21.55 4.88 31.76
N ASP A 551 21.16 3.93 32.62
CA ASP A 551 20.62 2.61 32.31
C ASP A 551 19.08 2.55 32.44
N ARG A 552 18.40 3.70 32.44
CA ARG A 552 16.94 3.79 32.53
C ARG A 552 16.29 4.31 31.25
N LEU A 553 15.01 3.95 31.09
CA LEU A 553 14.13 4.54 30.09
C LEU A 553 13.18 5.51 30.77
N TYR A 554 13.12 6.74 30.28
CA TYR A 554 12.25 7.79 30.80
C TYR A 554 11.21 8.20 29.75
N ARG A 555 10.11 8.81 30.18
CA ARG A 555 9.21 9.58 29.30
C ARG A 555 8.64 10.76 30.06
N ILE A 556 8.16 11.75 29.33
CA ILE A 556 7.47 12.91 29.90
C ILE A 556 6.05 12.92 29.35
N THR A 557 5.07 13.00 30.24
CA THR A 557 3.66 13.14 29.89
C THR A 557 3.15 14.52 30.28
N GLY A 558 2.34 15.13 29.42
CA GLY A 558 1.67 16.39 29.70
C GLY A 558 1.14 17.05 28.42
N PRO A 559 0.35 18.13 28.55
CA PRO A 559 -0.26 18.80 27.40
C PRO A 559 0.78 19.30 26.38
N GLY A 560 0.58 18.95 25.11
CA GLY A 560 1.44 19.41 24.01
C GLY A 560 2.81 18.74 23.89
N ILE A 561 3.14 17.78 24.77
CA ILE A 561 4.39 17.01 24.66
C ILE A 561 4.15 15.71 23.90
N ALA A 562 5.03 15.43 22.94
CA ALA A 562 5.09 14.12 22.30
C ALA A 562 5.61 13.12 23.33
N ASN A 563 4.70 12.29 23.85
CA ASN A 563 4.93 11.32 24.92
C ASN A 563 5.75 10.11 24.41
N ARG A 564 7.01 10.38 24.05
CA ARG A 564 7.97 9.37 23.60
C ARG A 564 8.99 9.04 24.69
N PRO A 565 9.36 7.76 24.82
CA PRO A 565 10.48 7.36 25.64
C PRO A 565 11.77 7.99 25.18
N PHE A 566 12.70 8.15 26.12
CA PHE A 566 14.06 8.57 25.84
C PHE A 566 15.02 7.92 26.83
N THR A 567 16.26 7.74 26.39
CA THR A 567 17.38 7.38 27.26
C THR A 567 18.28 8.59 27.48
N VAL A 568 19.06 8.55 28.55
CA VAL A 568 20.05 9.59 28.82
C VAL A 568 21.45 9.10 28.47
N GLU A 569 22.19 9.95 27.77
CA GLU A 569 23.59 9.71 27.45
C GLU A 569 24.49 10.64 28.27
N LEU A 570 25.58 10.08 28.79
CA LEU A 570 26.62 10.79 29.50
C LEU A 570 27.86 10.92 28.63
N ASP A 571 28.59 12.01 28.78
CA ASP A 571 29.94 12.13 28.25
C ASP A 571 30.97 11.41 29.15
N ASP A 572 32.24 11.39 28.73
CA ASP A 572 33.35 10.76 29.48
C ASP A 572 33.58 11.38 30.88
N SER A 573 33.01 12.56 31.15
CA SER A 573 33.10 13.26 32.43
C SER A 573 31.91 12.96 33.36
N GLY A 574 30.88 12.28 32.86
CA GLY A 574 29.64 11.98 33.59
C GLY A 574 28.60 13.10 33.51
N GLU A 575 28.78 14.11 32.65
CA GLU A 575 27.76 15.13 32.38
C GLU A 575 26.77 14.64 31.31
N VAL A 576 25.53 15.12 31.39
CA VAL A 576 24.47 14.79 30.43
C VAL A 576 24.82 15.36 29.06
N LEU A 577 25.15 14.47 28.13
CA LEU A 577 25.51 14.83 26.76
C LEU A 577 24.24 15.13 25.93
N THR A 578 23.23 14.27 26.03
CA THR A 578 21.98 14.42 25.27
C THR A 578 20.85 13.51 25.78
N LEU A 579 19.60 13.85 25.45
CA LEU A 579 18.41 13.00 25.61
C LEU A 579 18.09 12.38 24.24
N LYS A 580 18.17 11.05 24.13
CA LYS A 580 17.94 10.32 22.87
C LYS A 580 16.54 9.74 22.87
N ARG A 581 15.67 10.27 22.00
CA ARG A 581 14.34 9.73 21.70
C ARG A 581 14.42 8.39 20.99
#